data_AF-A0AAD8Y8Z9-F1
#
_entry.id   AF-A0AAD8Y8Z9-F1
#
_cell.length_a   1.000
_cell.length_b   1.000
_cell.length_c   1.000
_cell.angle_alpha   90.00
_cell.angle_beta   90.00
_cell.angle_gamma   90.00
#
_symmetry.space_group_name_H-M   'P 1'
#
loop_
_entity.id
_entity.type
_entity.pdbx_description
1 polymer ?
#
loop_
_entity_poly.entity_id
_entity_poly.type
_entity_poly.pdbx_seq_one_letter_code
_entity_poly.pdbx_strand_id
1 'polypeptide(L)'
;MFFTLLALLFTCQQTAEGLSSSSLPSQAAKMTTDPNNLKPILSHALPGIISYEHVGDGVKQANAEGSRILSRHSSSLSEKYDDECDKDAILETELFLKRVAAKAYTHKSWTDMRRTLVYARTEVRFYNEIVPLLLASNDDMLRRQIPKCFHATYDLSGLIEEDSLTTDASQPSPLPEDEEQLNALLATKGGHMLLESLSPSHGYYQDSPITLQKSLACLKAVAELHASAWGDKPLLKQINDRLSSAGGSYHLQFRNPKELQNMVSSWELFRGNFVGLNEKTKILEKESVVRLGQRVYDMAEYVSKELTPKWDDEYATLVHGDYKAMNVFLPSDDAADDKPPIMIDFSCAGIGYGISDVGMHICHANLAEDLENGGEEELLEGYLTALEEAVSRRKGESWTYPRDAALRHYQLACIDYLRFILGRFWRTATPESFEKKKASKNTTLINRNVDAAMAFIEKVDKYLEVFEQEIKA
;
A
#
# COMPACT_ATOMS: atom_id res chain seq x y z
N MET A 1 20.91 -6.20 -13.28
CA MET A 1 20.51 -5.80 -14.64
C MET A 1 20.41 -4.29 -14.60
N PHE A 2 21.54 -3.63 -14.92
CA PHE A 2 21.76 -2.18 -14.88
C PHE A 2 21.39 -1.58 -16.24
N PHE A 3 20.91 -0.33 -16.31
CA PHE A 3 21.71 0.82 -16.82
C PHE A 3 20.93 2.14 -16.96
N THR A 4 21.76 3.18 -16.87
CA THR A 4 21.68 4.66 -16.90
C THR A 4 21.66 5.24 -18.33
N LEU A 5 21.05 6.42 -18.60
CA LEU A 5 21.59 7.49 -19.51
C LEU A 5 20.75 8.82 -19.60
N LEU A 6 21.45 9.97 -19.45
CA LEU A 6 21.38 11.37 -19.96
C LEU A 6 20.08 12.19 -20.31
N ALA A 7 19.90 13.30 -19.54
CA ALA A 7 19.78 14.77 -19.85
C ALA A 7 18.80 15.40 -20.90
N LEU A 8 17.86 16.28 -20.46
CA LEU A 8 17.86 17.79 -20.51
C LEU A 8 16.48 18.42 -20.13
N LEU A 9 16.51 19.69 -19.68
CA LEU A 9 15.61 20.49 -18.82
C LEU A 9 14.23 20.95 -19.38
N PHE A 10 13.19 21.07 -18.54
CA PHE A 10 12.57 22.33 -18.01
C PHE A 10 11.20 22.07 -17.30
N THR A 11 10.91 22.84 -16.24
CA THR A 11 9.72 22.74 -15.35
C THR A 11 8.78 23.93 -15.49
N CYS A 12 7.46 23.72 -15.33
CA CYS A 12 6.55 24.74 -14.77
C CYS A 12 5.26 24.14 -14.18
N GLN A 13 4.85 24.65 -13.01
CA GLN A 13 3.62 24.31 -12.26
C GLN A 13 2.46 25.21 -12.65
N GLN A 14 1.22 24.73 -12.50
CA GLN A 14 0.06 25.58 -12.28
C GLN A 14 -1.05 24.93 -11.43
N THR A 15 -1.79 25.82 -10.78
CA THR A 15 -2.88 25.68 -9.79
C THR A 15 -4.24 25.37 -10.44
N ALA A 16 -5.10 24.63 -9.73
CA ALA A 16 -6.46 24.30 -10.18
C ALA A 16 -7.54 24.97 -9.30
N GLU A 17 -8.50 25.65 -9.94
CA GLU A 17 -9.76 26.10 -9.33
C GLU A 17 -10.96 25.39 -9.99
N GLY A 18 -11.90 24.95 -9.15
CA GLY A 18 -13.35 24.99 -9.40
C GLY A 18 -13.98 23.86 -10.21
N LEU A 19 -14.40 22.77 -9.54
CA LEU A 19 -15.42 21.84 -10.08
C LEU A 19 -16.57 21.66 -9.07
N SER A 20 -17.78 22.03 -9.50
CA SER A 20 -19.03 21.80 -8.76
C SER A 20 -19.49 20.36 -8.89
N SER A 21 -20.04 19.80 -7.81
CA SER A 21 -20.57 18.44 -7.71
C SER A 21 -21.73 18.16 -8.69
N SER A 22 -21.42 17.63 -9.87
CA SER A 22 -22.38 16.96 -10.75
C SER A 22 -22.30 15.45 -10.52
N SER A 23 -23.46 14.80 -10.35
CA SER A 23 -23.60 13.34 -10.30
C SER A 23 -22.88 12.69 -11.49
N LEU A 24 -21.83 11.90 -11.21
CA LEU A 24 -21.07 11.16 -12.21
C LEU A 24 -22.01 10.17 -12.93
N PRO A 25 -22.17 10.25 -14.26
CA PRO A 25 -22.84 9.20 -15.00
C PRO A 25 -21.94 7.97 -15.01
N SER A 26 -22.42 6.88 -14.39
CA SER A 26 -21.89 5.53 -14.55
C SER A 26 -22.11 5.06 -15.99
N GLN A 27 -21.34 5.59 -16.93
CA GLN A 27 -21.16 4.95 -18.23
C GLN A 27 -19.97 3.99 -18.08
N ALA A 28 -20.28 2.74 -17.71
CA ALA A 28 -19.33 1.66 -17.81
C ALA A 28 -18.87 1.55 -19.27
N ALA A 29 -17.69 2.09 -19.58
CA ALA A 29 -17.06 1.87 -20.86
C ALA A 29 -16.91 0.35 -21.03
N LYS A 30 -17.58 -0.23 -22.03
CA LYS A 30 -17.44 -1.66 -22.34
C LYS A 30 -15.95 -1.92 -22.57
N MET A 31 -15.35 -2.79 -21.73
CA MET A 31 -13.96 -3.20 -21.93
C MET A 31 -13.80 -3.76 -23.34
N THR A 32 -12.76 -3.30 -24.04
CA THR A 32 -12.42 -3.78 -25.38
C THR A 32 -12.15 -5.28 -25.36
N THR A 33 -12.58 -5.99 -26.40
CA THR A 33 -12.33 -7.44 -26.52
C THR A 33 -10.85 -7.77 -26.69
N ASP A 34 -10.04 -6.83 -27.18
CA ASP A 34 -8.59 -6.95 -27.16
C ASP A 34 -8.02 -6.23 -25.92
N PRO A 35 -7.50 -6.99 -24.93
CA PRO A 35 -6.87 -6.40 -23.74
C PRO A 35 -5.60 -5.60 -24.07
N ASN A 36 -5.05 -5.71 -25.30
CA ASN A 36 -3.88 -4.95 -25.72
C ASN A 36 -4.24 -3.63 -26.42
N ASN A 37 -5.51 -3.44 -26.79
CA ASN A 37 -5.97 -2.19 -27.38
C ASN A 37 -6.27 -1.16 -26.28
N LEU A 38 -5.24 -0.40 -25.90
CA LEU A 38 -5.34 0.64 -24.87
C LEU A 38 -5.89 1.95 -25.42
N LYS A 39 -6.11 2.08 -26.73
CA LYS A 39 -6.50 3.35 -27.36
C LYS A 39 -7.78 3.96 -26.74
N PRO A 40 -8.85 3.20 -26.46
CA PRO A 40 -10.04 3.78 -25.82
C PRO A 40 -9.75 4.29 -24.41
N ILE A 41 -8.99 3.55 -23.61
CA ILE A 41 -8.59 3.93 -22.26
C ILE A 41 -7.71 5.19 -22.30
N LEU A 42 -6.70 5.20 -23.17
CA LEU A 42 -5.79 6.32 -23.35
C LEU A 42 -6.49 7.56 -23.91
N SER A 43 -7.50 7.40 -24.78
CA SER A 43 -8.25 8.54 -25.31
C SER A 43 -9.09 9.26 -24.24
N HIS A 44 -9.49 8.56 -23.19
CA HIS A 44 -10.13 9.16 -22.03
C HIS A 44 -9.12 9.88 -21.12
N ALA A 45 -7.95 9.26 -20.90
CA ALA A 45 -6.88 9.80 -20.06
C ALA A 45 -6.15 11.00 -20.69
N LEU A 46 -5.92 10.93 -22.01
CA LEU A 46 -5.17 11.88 -22.82
C LEU A 46 -5.98 12.18 -24.09
N PRO A 47 -6.93 13.15 -24.01
CA PRO A 47 -7.66 13.61 -25.19
C PRO A 47 -6.69 14.00 -26.32
N GLY A 48 -6.95 13.53 -27.54
CA GLY A 48 -6.03 13.77 -28.67
C GLY A 48 -4.86 12.78 -28.77
N ILE A 49 -4.94 11.61 -28.12
CA ILE A 49 -3.96 10.53 -28.31
C ILE A 49 -3.78 10.17 -29.80
N ILE A 50 -2.54 10.23 -30.26
CA ILE A 50 -2.13 9.90 -31.64
C ILE A 50 -1.66 8.44 -31.68
N SER A 51 -0.72 8.09 -30.80
CA SER A 51 -0.10 6.76 -30.72
C SER A 51 0.40 6.46 -29.32
N TYR A 52 0.65 5.18 -29.01
CA TYR A 52 1.32 4.77 -27.79
C TYR A 52 2.23 3.56 -28.04
N GLU A 53 3.23 3.38 -27.19
CA GLU A 53 4.09 2.20 -27.19
C GLU A 53 4.42 1.76 -25.76
N HIS A 54 4.64 0.45 -25.56
CA HIS A 54 5.10 -0.09 -24.28
C HIS A 54 6.60 0.12 -24.13
N VAL A 55 7.04 0.61 -22.96
CA VAL A 55 8.45 0.94 -22.71
C VAL A 55 9.06 0.02 -21.64
N GLY A 56 10.06 -0.75 -22.06
CA GLY A 56 10.78 -1.70 -21.20
C GLY A 56 9.94 -2.91 -20.79
N ASP A 57 10.47 -3.66 -19.82
CA ASP A 57 9.82 -4.89 -19.36
C ASP A 57 8.60 -4.58 -18.49
N GLY A 58 7.54 -5.36 -18.70
CA GLY A 58 6.38 -5.35 -17.81
C GLY A 58 6.74 -5.86 -16.42
N VAL A 59 6.07 -5.33 -15.40
CA VAL A 59 6.17 -5.79 -14.02
C VAL A 59 5.07 -6.80 -13.77
N LYS A 60 5.43 -8.05 -13.45
CA LYS A 60 4.46 -9.07 -13.03
C LYS A 60 4.50 -9.24 -11.52
N GLN A 61 3.40 -8.97 -10.86
CA GLN A 61 3.21 -9.21 -9.43
C GLN A 61 2.17 -10.32 -9.22
N ALA A 62 2.14 -10.88 -8.01
CA ALA A 62 1.19 -11.94 -7.66
C ALA A 62 -0.29 -11.54 -7.81
N ASN A 63 -0.60 -10.24 -7.80
CA ASN A 63 -1.96 -9.70 -7.78
C ASN A 63 -2.24 -8.63 -8.85
N ALA A 64 -1.25 -8.29 -9.68
CA ALA A 64 -1.41 -7.31 -10.75
C ALA A 64 -0.31 -7.45 -11.81
N GLU A 65 -0.58 -6.92 -13.00
CA GLU A 65 0.41 -6.69 -14.05
C GLU A 65 0.60 -5.18 -14.23
N GLY A 66 1.84 -4.75 -14.39
CA GLY A 66 2.24 -3.37 -14.60
C GLY A 66 2.99 -3.22 -15.92
N SER A 67 2.81 -2.10 -16.62
CA SER A 67 3.60 -1.78 -17.80
C SER A 67 3.73 -0.27 -17.98
N ARG A 68 4.91 0.20 -18.42
CA ARG A 68 5.08 1.60 -18.78
C ARG A 68 4.66 1.84 -20.22
N ILE A 69 4.07 3.00 -20.47
CA ILE A 69 3.53 3.40 -21.75
C ILE A 69 4.05 4.79 -22.07
N LEU A 70 4.64 4.96 -23.25
CA LEU A 70 4.92 6.29 -23.80
C LEU A 70 3.79 6.65 -24.76
N SER A 71 3.06 7.71 -24.44
CA SER A 71 1.91 8.19 -25.20
C SER A 71 2.24 9.48 -25.93
N ARG A 72 1.92 9.57 -27.23
CA ARG A 72 2.02 10.79 -28.05
C ARG A 72 0.64 11.38 -28.27
N HIS A 73 0.42 12.63 -27.91
CA HIS A 73 -0.88 13.30 -28.01
C HIS A 73 -0.75 14.77 -28.42
N SER A 74 -1.81 15.33 -29.00
CA SER A 74 -1.85 16.72 -29.43
C SER A 74 -2.18 17.66 -28.26
N SER A 75 -1.42 18.75 -28.12
CA SER A 75 -1.63 19.79 -27.08
C SER A 75 -2.91 20.64 -27.24
N SER A 76 -3.65 20.49 -28.35
CA SER A 76 -4.71 21.39 -28.83
C SER A 76 -5.97 21.51 -27.94
N LEU A 77 -6.01 20.81 -26.80
CA LEU A 77 -7.07 20.92 -25.79
C LEU A 77 -6.64 21.62 -24.50
N SER A 78 -5.44 22.19 -24.43
CA SER A 78 -5.04 23.05 -23.31
C SER A 78 -5.86 24.35 -23.34
N GLU A 79 -6.90 24.40 -22.51
CA GLU A 79 -7.79 25.53 -22.37
C GLU A 79 -7.00 26.79 -21.93
N LYS A 80 -7.04 27.84 -22.78
CA LYS A 80 -6.78 29.25 -22.44
C LYS A 80 -5.34 29.70 -22.15
N TYR A 81 -4.38 29.34 -23.00
CA TYR A 81 -3.16 30.15 -23.13
C TYR A 81 -3.26 31.06 -24.36
N ASP A 82 -3.37 32.36 -24.11
CA ASP A 82 -3.52 33.45 -25.10
C ASP A 82 -2.20 33.84 -25.81
N ASP A 83 -1.17 32.98 -25.79
CA ASP A 83 0.09 33.24 -26.48
C ASP A 83 0.23 32.30 -27.69
N GLU A 84 0.87 32.77 -28.75
CA GLU A 84 1.05 32.16 -30.09
C GLU A 84 1.82 30.81 -30.09
N CYS A 85 1.51 29.90 -29.17
CA CYS A 85 2.08 28.56 -29.11
C CYS A 85 1.56 27.70 -30.26
N ASP A 86 2.51 27.03 -30.90
CA ASP A 86 2.36 26.16 -32.07
C ASP A 86 1.22 25.14 -31.87
N LYS A 87 0.10 25.36 -32.57
CA LYS A 87 -1.15 24.59 -32.40
C LYS A 87 -1.01 23.09 -32.75
N ASP A 88 0.15 22.70 -33.28
CA ASP A 88 0.47 21.35 -33.70
C ASP A 88 1.55 20.67 -32.82
N ALA A 89 1.88 21.22 -31.64
CA ALA A 89 2.86 20.60 -30.76
C ALA A 89 2.39 19.20 -30.28
N ILE A 90 3.15 18.17 -30.65
CA ILE A 90 3.00 16.80 -30.17
C ILE A 90 3.71 16.68 -28.83
N LEU A 91 2.97 16.28 -27.79
CA LEU A 91 3.49 16.04 -26.45
C LEU A 91 3.71 14.55 -26.24
N GLU A 92 4.77 14.22 -25.51
CA GLU A 92 5.04 12.88 -25.01
C GLU A 92 4.72 12.80 -23.50
N THR A 93 4.06 11.73 -23.09
CA THR A 93 3.73 11.49 -21.67
C THR A 93 3.99 10.03 -21.33
N GLU A 94 4.85 9.81 -20.33
CA GLU A 94 5.11 8.49 -19.79
C GLU A 94 4.07 8.16 -18.70
N LEU A 95 3.35 7.06 -18.88
CA LEU A 95 2.31 6.56 -17.99
C LEU A 95 2.69 5.18 -17.46
N PHE A 96 2.19 4.83 -16.28
CA PHE A 96 2.22 3.48 -15.75
C PHE A 96 0.81 2.88 -15.77
N LEU A 97 0.63 1.81 -16.53
CA LEU A 97 -0.60 1.02 -16.53
C LEU A 97 -0.49 -0.11 -15.51
N LYS A 98 -1.32 -0.07 -14.47
CA LYS A 98 -1.57 -1.19 -13.56
C LYS A 98 -2.86 -1.90 -13.98
N ARG A 99 -2.85 -3.22 -14.03
CA ARG A 99 -3.98 -4.05 -14.47
C ARG A 99 -4.18 -5.27 -13.58
N VAL A 100 -5.44 -5.57 -13.30
CA VAL A 100 -5.87 -6.79 -12.62
C VAL A 100 -6.92 -7.44 -13.50
N ALA A 101 -6.64 -8.62 -14.05
CA ALA A 101 -7.59 -9.37 -14.86
C ALA A 101 -8.07 -10.60 -14.09
N ALA A 102 -9.38 -10.73 -13.88
CA ALA A 102 -9.95 -11.82 -13.08
C ALA A 102 -9.55 -13.20 -13.60
N LYS A 103 -9.53 -13.37 -14.93
CA LYS A 103 -9.10 -14.61 -15.61
C LYS A 103 -7.67 -15.05 -15.25
N ALA A 104 -6.77 -14.12 -14.89
CA ALA A 104 -5.40 -14.47 -14.50
C ALA A 104 -5.32 -15.19 -13.15
N TYR A 105 -6.40 -15.23 -12.36
CA TYR A 105 -6.43 -15.73 -10.99
C TYR A 105 -7.29 -16.99 -10.79
N THR A 106 -7.73 -17.65 -11.87
CA THR A 106 -8.53 -18.89 -11.80
C THR A 106 -7.82 -20.06 -11.11
N HIS A 107 -6.49 -20.00 -11.03
CA HIS A 107 -5.66 -20.97 -10.30
C HIS A 107 -5.69 -20.77 -8.76
N LYS A 108 -6.25 -19.67 -8.26
CA LYS A 108 -6.37 -19.37 -6.84
C LYS A 108 -7.72 -19.84 -6.29
N SER A 109 -7.81 -20.02 -4.98
CA SER A 109 -9.11 -20.19 -4.30
C SER A 109 -10.00 -18.96 -4.53
N TRP A 110 -11.33 -19.14 -4.50
CA TRP A 110 -12.27 -18.02 -4.61
C TRP A 110 -11.97 -16.92 -3.59
N THR A 111 -11.72 -17.27 -2.32
CA THR A 111 -11.38 -16.29 -1.27
C THR A 111 -10.16 -15.44 -1.65
N ASP A 112 -9.10 -16.06 -2.18
CA ASP A 112 -7.89 -15.32 -2.57
C ASP A 112 -8.10 -14.49 -3.84
N MET A 113 -8.83 -15.03 -4.82
CA MET A 113 -9.20 -14.33 -6.06
C MET A 113 -10.08 -13.11 -5.76
N ARG A 114 -11.14 -13.30 -4.97
CA ARG A 114 -12.04 -12.24 -4.50
C ARG A 114 -11.25 -11.13 -3.82
N ARG A 115 -10.33 -11.46 -2.90
CA ARG A 115 -9.48 -10.46 -2.26
C ARG A 115 -8.66 -9.66 -3.27
N THR A 116 -8.03 -10.31 -4.25
CA THR A 116 -7.30 -9.61 -5.32
C THR A 116 -8.20 -8.66 -6.13
N LEU A 117 -9.43 -9.05 -6.44
CA LEU A 117 -10.38 -8.20 -7.17
C LEU A 117 -10.90 -7.04 -6.31
N VAL A 118 -11.20 -7.29 -5.03
CA VAL A 118 -11.55 -6.25 -4.06
C VAL A 118 -10.43 -5.23 -3.91
N TYR A 119 -9.17 -5.68 -3.84
CA TYR A 119 -7.99 -4.80 -3.79
C TYR A 119 -7.91 -3.86 -4.99
N ALA A 120 -8.17 -4.37 -6.19
CA ALA A 120 -8.24 -3.54 -7.40
C ALA A 120 -9.37 -2.50 -7.31
N ARG A 121 -10.56 -2.91 -6.85
CA ARG A 121 -11.70 -2.00 -6.64
C ARG A 121 -11.36 -0.91 -5.62
N THR A 122 -10.79 -1.28 -4.47
CA THR A 122 -10.40 -0.35 -3.41
C THR A 122 -9.46 0.72 -3.94
N GLU A 123 -8.43 0.33 -4.70
CA GLU A 123 -7.47 1.29 -5.26
C GLU A 123 -8.11 2.22 -6.31
N VAL A 124 -8.96 1.69 -7.18
CA VAL A 124 -9.70 2.53 -8.15
C VAL A 124 -10.60 3.53 -7.43
N ARG A 125 -11.35 3.09 -6.40
CA ARG A 125 -12.20 3.98 -5.60
C ARG A 125 -11.38 5.01 -4.83
N PHE A 126 -10.20 4.63 -4.32
CA PHE A 126 -9.29 5.56 -3.69
C PHE A 126 -8.95 6.73 -4.63
N TYR A 127 -8.51 6.44 -5.85
CA TYR A 127 -8.15 7.49 -6.82
C TYR A 127 -9.36 8.28 -7.35
N ASN A 128 -10.49 7.64 -7.62
CA ASN A 128 -11.65 8.31 -8.22
C ASN A 128 -12.52 9.06 -7.21
N GLU A 129 -12.65 8.55 -5.98
CA GLU A 129 -13.63 9.04 -5.02
C GLU A 129 -12.98 9.73 -3.82
N ILE A 130 -11.83 9.24 -3.35
CA ILE A 130 -11.23 9.72 -2.09
C ILE A 130 -10.16 10.78 -2.36
N VAL A 131 -9.22 10.56 -3.28
CA VAL A 131 -8.16 11.53 -3.60
C VAL A 131 -8.71 12.93 -3.93
N PRO A 132 -9.79 13.09 -4.73
CA PRO A 132 -10.35 14.42 -4.98
C PRO A 132 -10.81 15.14 -3.70
N LEU A 133 -11.31 14.40 -2.70
CA LEU A 133 -11.74 14.95 -1.42
C LEU A 133 -10.55 15.34 -0.55
N LEU A 134 -9.51 14.50 -0.50
CA LEU A 134 -8.27 14.81 0.23
C LEU A 134 -7.61 16.09 -0.30
N LEU A 135 -7.60 16.25 -1.63
CA LEU A 135 -6.98 17.36 -2.34
C LEU A 135 -7.89 18.60 -2.50
N ALA A 136 -9.14 18.53 -1.99
CA ALA A 136 -10.04 19.69 -1.97
C ALA A 136 -9.63 20.71 -0.90
N SER A 137 -8.96 20.25 0.16
CA SER A 137 -8.15 21.14 1.00
C SER A 137 -6.97 21.63 0.16
N ASN A 138 -6.72 22.94 0.08
CA ASN A 138 -5.62 23.55 -0.71
C ASN A 138 -4.20 23.19 -0.19
N ASP A 139 -4.00 21.95 0.28
CA ASP A 139 -2.72 21.43 0.75
C ASP A 139 -1.97 20.78 -0.42
N ASP A 140 -1.01 21.52 -0.96
CA ASP A 140 -0.11 21.06 -2.02
C ASP A 140 0.91 20.01 -1.55
N MET A 141 1.06 19.76 -0.24
CA MET A 141 2.00 18.74 0.26
C MET A 141 1.54 17.35 -0.16
N LEU A 142 0.30 16.98 0.16
CA LEU A 142 -0.24 15.66 -0.14
C LEU A 142 -0.33 15.42 -1.65
N ARG A 143 -0.70 16.45 -2.42
CA ARG A 143 -0.77 16.38 -3.89
C ARG A 143 0.54 15.92 -4.51
N ARG A 144 1.68 16.29 -3.92
CA ARG A 144 3.02 15.92 -4.41
C ARG A 144 3.48 14.53 -3.96
N GLN A 145 2.74 13.89 -3.06
CA GLN A 145 3.07 12.59 -2.46
C GLN A 145 2.17 11.45 -2.95
N ILE A 146 1.19 11.75 -3.81
CA ILE A 146 0.31 10.78 -4.48
C ILE A 146 0.54 10.92 -5.99
N PRO A 147 0.75 9.84 -6.75
CA PRO A 147 0.94 9.92 -8.19
C PRO A 147 -0.32 10.47 -8.85
N LYS A 148 -0.15 11.24 -9.93
CA LYS A 148 -1.30 11.65 -10.73
C LYS A 148 -2.00 10.43 -11.32
N CYS A 149 -3.29 10.29 -11.06
CA CYS A 149 -4.14 9.29 -11.72
C CYS A 149 -4.84 9.93 -12.92
N PHE A 150 -4.58 9.40 -14.12
CA PHE A 150 -5.20 9.90 -15.35
C PHE A 150 -6.51 9.16 -15.68
N HIS A 151 -6.62 7.90 -15.25
CA HIS A 151 -7.81 7.10 -15.44
C HIS A 151 -7.77 5.89 -14.52
N ALA A 152 -8.89 5.56 -13.88
CA ALA A 152 -9.04 4.34 -13.10
C ALA A 152 -10.47 3.79 -13.28
N THR A 153 -10.61 2.50 -13.55
CA THR A 153 -11.92 1.84 -13.66
C THR A 153 -11.82 0.36 -13.33
N TYR A 154 -12.95 -0.23 -12.95
CA TYR A 154 -13.10 -1.67 -12.77
C TYR A 154 -14.48 -2.13 -13.27
N ASP A 155 -14.60 -3.41 -13.57
CA ASP A 155 -15.88 -4.12 -13.71
C ASP A 155 -15.78 -5.45 -12.97
N LEU A 156 -16.53 -5.54 -11.88
CA LEU A 156 -16.66 -6.75 -11.06
C LEU A 156 -18.11 -7.24 -10.99
N SER A 157 -18.99 -6.70 -11.85
CA SER A 157 -20.40 -7.08 -11.86
C SER A 157 -20.57 -8.58 -12.10
N GLY A 158 -21.45 -9.22 -11.32
CA GLY A 158 -21.63 -10.67 -11.32
C GLY A 158 -20.57 -11.46 -10.55
N LEU A 159 -19.51 -10.81 -10.05
CA LEU A 159 -18.50 -11.43 -9.16
C LEU A 159 -18.58 -10.85 -7.75
N ILE A 160 -18.62 -9.53 -7.63
CA ILE A 160 -18.59 -8.83 -6.35
C ILE A 160 -19.57 -7.65 -6.43
N GLU A 161 -20.56 -7.64 -5.53
CA GLU A 161 -21.51 -6.53 -5.42
C GLU A 161 -20.80 -5.23 -5.00
N GLU A 162 -21.28 -4.09 -5.50
CA GLU A 162 -20.68 -2.78 -5.21
C GLU A 162 -20.59 -2.48 -3.72
N ASP A 163 -21.64 -2.81 -2.96
CA ASP A 163 -21.72 -2.56 -1.51
C ASP A 163 -21.15 -3.72 -0.69
N SER A 164 -20.61 -4.75 -1.34
CA SER A 164 -19.99 -5.85 -0.63
C SER A 164 -18.79 -5.36 0.17
N LEU A 165 -18.77 -5.68 1.46
CA LEU A 165 -17.64 -5.37 2.32
C LEU A 165 -16.35 -5.99 1.78
N THR A 166 -15.27 -5.24 1.96
CA THR A 166 -13.90 -5.67 1.64
C THR A 166 -13.51 -6.91 2.47
N THR A 167 -14.09 -7.08 3.67
CA THR A 167 -13.77 -8.08 4.71
C THR A 167 -14.35 -9.48 4.55
N ASP A 168 -15.31 -9.73 3.68
CA ASP A 168 -16.08 -10.98 3.77
C ASP A 168 -15.40 -12.17 3.05
N ALA A 169 -14.51 -12.86 3.76
CA ALA A 169 -13.84 -14.08 3.30
C ALA A 169 -14.78 -15.29 3.20
N SER A 170 -15.97 -15.22 3.78
CA SER A 170 -16.94 -16.32 3.87
C SER A 170 -17.93 -16.38 2.70
N GLN A 171 -17.93 -15.37 1.82
CA GLN A 171 -18.85 -15.33 0.70
C GLN A 171 -18.70 -16.55 -0.21
N PRO A 172 -19.82 -17.21 -0.56
CA PRO A 172 -19.79 -18.31 -1.51
C PRO A 172 -19.25 -17.84 -2.87
N SER A 173 -18.66 -18.78 -3.60
CA SER A 173 -18.18 -18.51 -4.96
C SER A 173 -19.36 -18.27 -5.91
N PRO A 174 -19.42 -17.13 -6.62
CA PRO A 174 -20.39 -16.91 -7.68
C PRO A 174 -19.97 -17.56 -9.01
N LEU A 175 -18.78 -18.20 -9.04
CA LEU A 175 -18.22 -18.77 -10.25
C LEU A 175 -19.03 -20.02 -10.68
N PRO A 176 -19.46 -20.11 -11.94
CA PRO A 176 -20.14 -21.28 -12.46
C PRO A 176 -19.20 -22.50 -12.52
N GLU A 177 -19.77 -23.70 -12.41
CA GLU A 177 -19.02 -24.95 -12.57
C GLU A 177 -18.64 -25.22 -14.04
N ASP A 178 -19.43 -24.70 -14.98
CA ASP A 178 -19.17 -24.84 -16.42
C ASP A 178 -18.01 -23.93 -16.87
N GLU A 179 -17.01 -24.53 -17.52
CA GLU A 179 -15.78 -23.85 -17.91
C GLU A 179 -15.99 -22.78 -19.00
N GLU A 180 -16.94 -22.98 -19.91
CA GLU A 180 -17.25 -22.02 -20.97
C GLU A 180 -17.92 -20.77 -20.37
N GLN A 181 -18.90 -20.97 -19.49
CA GLN A 181 -19.56 -19.89 -18.74
C GLN A 181 -18.57 -19.15 -17.84
N LEU A 182 -17.65 -19.87 -17.16
CA LEU A 182 -16.61 -19.27 -16.34
C LEU A 182 -15.69 -18.39 -17.18
N ASN A 183 -15.19 -18.91 -18.29
CA ASN A 183 -14.30 -18.17 -19.19
C ASN A 183 -15.00 -16.93 -19.77
N ALA A 184 -16.26 -17.05 -20.16
CA ALA A 184 -17.07 -15.93 -20.65
C ALA A 184 -17.28 -14.87 -19.56
N LEU A 185 -17.63 -15.29 -18.34
CA LEU A 185 -17.81 -14.39 -17.20
C LEU A 185 -16.53 -13.61 -16.87
N LEU A 186 -15.38 -14.29 -16.83
CA LEU A 186 -14.12 -13.68 -16.39
C LEU A 186 -13.38 -12.88 -17.46
N ALA A 187 -13.74 -13.03 -18.74
CA ALA A 187 -13.03 -12.42 -19.87
C ALA A 187 -12.99 -10.88 -19.79
N THR A 188 -14.00 -10.25 -19.20
CA THR A 188 -14.12 -8.79 -19.11
C THR A 188 -14.07 -8.26 -17.69
N LYS A 189 -13.67 -9.08 -16.71
CA LYS A 189 -13.72 -8.71 -15.29
C LYS A 189 -12.34 -8.35 -14.75
N GLY A 190 -12.31 -7.35 -13.89
CA GLY A 190 -11.07 -6.84 -13.33
C GLY A 190 -11.06 -5.33 -13.23
N GLY A 191 -9.88 -4.73 -13.28
CA GLY A 191 -9.72 -3.28 -13.29
C GLY A 191 -8.37 -2.84 -13.82
N HIS A 192 -8.27 -1.56 -14.17
CA HIS A 192 -7.04 -0.95 -14.63
C HIS A 192 -6.94 0.51 -14.19
N MET A 193 -5.69 0.97 -14.05
CA MET A 193 -5.34 2.33 -13.66
C MET A 193 -4.20 2.82 -14.55
N LEU A 194 -4.33 4.03 -15.07
CA LEU A 194 -3.27 4.80 -15.72
C LEU A 194 -2.77 5.85 -14.74
N LEU A 195 -1.57 5.65 -14.24
CA LEU A 195 -0.91 6.51 -13.28
C LEU A 195 0.26 7.24 -13.95
N GLU A 196 0.72 8.31 -13.32
CA GLU A 196 2.03 8.90 -13.58
C GLU A 196 3.12 7.84 -13.54
N SER A 197 4.01 7.83 -14.55
CA SER A 197 5.18 6.96 -14.50
C SER A 197 6.22 7.56 -13.55
N LEU A 198 6.56 6.80 -12.51
CA LEU A 198 7.65 7.13 -11.59
C LEU A 198 8.85 6.28 -11.98
N SER A 199 9.91 6.93 -12.43
CA SER A 199 11.10 6.26 -12.95
C SER A 199 12.34 7.12 -12.69
N PRO A 200 13.55 6.57 -12.87
CA PRO A 200 14.78 7.34 -12.70
C PRO A 200 14.85 8.56 -13.61
N SER A 201 14.25 8.52 -14.82
CA SER A 201 14.15 9.69 -15.70
C SER A 201 13.25 10.80 -15.13
N HIS A 202 12.32 10.46 -14.24
CA HIS A 202 11.53 11.42 -13.46
C HIS A 202 12.16 11.78 -12.12
N GLY A 203 13.39 11.30 -11.84
CA GLY A 203 14.10 11.54 -10.59
C GLY A 203 13.52 10.76 -9.41
N TYR A 204 12.99 9.55 -9.65
CA TYR A 204 12.48 8.68 -8.60
C TYR A 204 13.03 7.25 -8.72
N TYR A 205 13.17 6.55 -7.59
CA TYR A 205 13.51 5.13 -7.53
C TYR A 205 12.85 4.45 -6.33
N GLN A 206 12.93 3.11 -6.25
CA GLN A 206 12.47 2.35 -5.10
C GLN A 206 13.62 1.50 -4.56
N ASP A 207 13.72 1.36 -3.24
CA ASP A 207 14.71 0.49 -2.62
C ASP A 207 14.23 -0.13 -1.31
N SER A 208 14.88 -1.22 -0.92
CA SER A 208 14.75 -1.86 0.38
C SER A 208 15.94 -2.82 0.61
N PRO A 209 16.71 -2.67 1.70
CA PRO A 209 16.53 -1.69 2.78
C PRO A 209 16.84 -0.25 2.34
N ILE A 210 16.44 0.72 3.16
CA ILE A 210 16.70 2.15 3.02
C ILE A 210 17.30 2.71 4.32
N THR A 211 18.01 3.82 4.23
CA THR A 211 18.62 4.49 5.39
C THR A 211 17.56 5.05 6.34
N LEU A 212 17.93 5.32 7.59
CA LEU A 212 17.05 6.00 8.56
C LEU A 212 16.49 7.32 8.01
N GLN A 213 17.34 8.15 7.38
CA GLN A 213 16.90 9.41 6.79
C GLN A 213 15.84 9.22 5.69
N LYS A 214 16.03 8.22 4.81
CA LYS A 214 15.05 7.90 3.74
C LYS A 214 13.77 7.31 4.33
N SER A 215 13.87 6.50 5.38
CA SER A 215 12.72 5.97 6.13
C SER A 215 11.92 7.09 6.80
N LEU A 216 12.61 8.02 7.47
CA LEU A 216 11.97 9.20 8.06
C LEU A 216 11.26 10.06 7.00
N ALA A 217 11.85 10.24 5.82
CA ALA A 217 11.19 10.95 4.72
C ALA A 217 9.89 10.26 4.28
N CYS A 218 9.89 8.92 4.18
CA CYS A 218 8.67 8.15 3.93
C CYS A 218 7.65 8.36 5.05
N LEU A 219 8.05 8.23 6.32
CA LEU A 219 7.17 8.42 7.47
C LEU A 219 6.56 9.82 7.52
N LYS A 220 7.30 10.86 7.13
CA LYS A 220 6.77 12.22 6.95
C LYS A 220 5.71 12.29 5.85
N ALA A 221 5.93 11.60 4.73
CA ALA A 221 4.95 11.54 3.64
C ALA A 221 3.66 10.82 4.05
N VAL A 222 3.75 9.71 4.79
CA VAL A 222 2.54 9.01 5.27
C VAL A 222 1.83 9.77 6.39
N ALA A 223 2.55 10.54 7.21
CA ALA A 223 1.95 11.44 8.20
C ALA A 223 1.04 12.49 7.55
N GLU A 224 1.42 13.03 6.38
CA GLU A 224 0.57 13.95 5.60
C GLU A 224 -0.71 13.28 5.08
N LEU A 225 -0.63 12.02 4.63
CA LEU A 225 -1.80 11.22 4.27
C LEU A 225 -2.71 11.03 5.50
N HIS A 226 -2.16 10.61 6.63
CA HIS A 226 -2.92 10.40 7.86
C HIS A 226 -3.55 11.70 8.38
N ALA A 227 -2.84 12.83 8.31
CA ALA A 227 -3.37 14.11 8.73
C ALA A 227 -4.53 14.59 7.84
N SER A 228 -4.56 14.20 6.56
CA SER A 228 -5.54 14.68 5.58
C SER A 228 -6.98 14.25 5.82
N ALA A 229 -7.21 13.15 6.55
CA ALA A 229 -8.54 12.70 6.96
C ALA A 229 -8.79 12.86 8.48
N TRP A 230 -7.82 13.39 9.23
CA TRP A 230 -7.83 13.33 10.69
C TRP A 230 -8.95 14.16 11.32
N GLY A 231 -9.90 13.49 11.97
CA GLY A 231 -11.06 14.13 12.60
C GLY A 231 -12.13 14.65 11.62
N ASP A 232 -11.94 14.48 10.31
CA ASP A 232 -12.96 14.77 9.31
C ASP A 232 -13.97 13.62 9.26
N LYS A 233 -14.96 13.68 10.16
CA LYS A 233 -15.98 12.64 10.32
C LYS A 233 -16.76 12.35 9.03
N PRO A 234 -17.25 13.34 8.24
CA PRO A 234 -17.86 13.08 6.95
C PRO A 234 -16.96 12.30 5.99
N LEU A 235 -15.70 12.70 5.84
CA LEU A 235 -14.75 12.03 4.97
C LEU A 235 -14.41 10.62 5.46
N LEU A 236 -14.15 10.45 6.76
CA LEU A 236 -13.88 9.13 7.36
C LEU A 236 -15.06 8.17 7.20
N LYS A 237 -16.29 8.67 7.33
CA LYS A 237 -17.47 7.85 7.02
C LYS A 237 -17.48 7.42 5.55
N GLN A 238 -17.17 8.32 4.62
CA GLN A 238 -17.10 7.96 3.20
C GLN A 238 -15.98 6.95 2.92
N ILE A 239 -14.80 7.11 3.53
CA ILE A 239 -13.71 6.13 3.43
C ILE A 239 -14.17 4.76 3.95
N ASN A 240 -14.81 4.71 5.11
CA ASN A 240 -15.36 3.48 5.69
C ASN A 240 -16.34 2.78 4.74
N ASP A 241 -17.25 3.55 4.13
CA ASP A 241 -18.31 3.02 3.28
C ASP A 241 -17.81 2.61 1.89
N ARG A 242 -16.76 3.27 1.38
CA ARG A 242 -16.30 3.11 -0.01
C ARG A 242 -15.04 2.28 -0.16
N LEU A 243 -14.14 2.29 0.82
CA LEU A 243 -12.88 1.54 0.82
C LEU A 243 -12.95 0.31 1.74
N SER A 244 -11.93 0.08 2.57
CA SER A 244 -11.94 -0.92 3.63
C SER A 244 -12.38 -0.31 4.96
N SER A 245 -13.32 -0.95 5.65
CA SER A 245 -13.70 -0.59 7.03
C SER A 245 -12.61 -0.89 8.06
N ALA A 246 -11.59 -1.68 7.68
CA ALA A 246 -10.36 -1.89 8.43
C ALA A 246 -9.19 -1.90 7.43
N GLY A 247 -8.51 -0.76 7.26
CA GLY A 247 -7.42 -0.59 6.32
C GLY A 247 -6.17 -1.36 6.76
N GLY A 248 -5.60 -2.18 5.88
CA GLY A 248 -4.48 -3.05 6.25
C GLY A 248 -4.45 -4.37 5.48
N SER A 249 -3.36 -4.63 4.75
CA SER A 249 -3.16 -5.86 3.96
C SER A 249 -3.08 -7.12 4.83
N TYR A 250 -2.80 -6.94 6.11
CA TYR A 250 -2.57 -7.98 7.09
C TYR A 250 -3.67 -8.13 8.13
N HIS A 251 -4.64 -7.21 8.23
CA HIS A 251 -5.71 -7.26 9.24
C HIS A 251 -6.42 -8.62 9.28
N LEU A 252 -6.62 -9.15 10.49
CA LEU A 252 -7.11 -10.52 10.71
C LEU A 252 -8.42 -10.83 9.97
N GLN A 253 -9.35 -9.88 9.90
CA GLN A 253 -10.66 -10.05 9.27
C GLN A 253 -10.60 -10.37 7.76
N PHE A 254 -9.55 -9.95 7.04
CA PHE A 254 -9.41 -10.16 5.59
C PHE A 254 -8.55 -11.37 5.23
N ARG A 255 -7.90 -11.96 6.24
CA ARG A 255 -6.97 -13.05 6.04
C ARG A 255 -7.72 -14.36 5.89
N ASN A 256 -7.09 -15.30 5.20
CA ASN A 256 -7.60 -16.66 5.17
C ASN A 256 -7.54 -17.21 6.60
N PRO A 257 -8.65 -17.67 7.21
CA PRO A 257 -8.64 -18.17 8.59
C PRO A 257 -7.63 -19.29 8.83
N LYS A 258 -7.26 -20.03 7.77
CA LYS A 258 -6.21 -21.05 7.82
C LYS A 258 -4.83 -20.47 8.14
N GLU A 259 -4.56 -19.20 7.84
CA GLU A 259 -3.29 -18.55 8.21
C GLU A 259 -3.16 -18.47 9.74
N LEU A 260 -4.23 -18.12 10.46
CA LEU A 260 -4.23 -18.12 11.93
C LEU A 260 -4.22 -19.55 12.51
N GLN A 261 -5.06 -20.45 11.98
CA GLN A 261 -5.16 -21.83 12.46
C GLN A 261 -3.83 -22.61 12.37
N ASN A 262 -3.03 -22.34 11.34
CA ASN A 262 -1.74 -23.02 11.13
C ASN A 262 -0.55 -22.24 11.72
N MET A 263 -0.79 -21.15 12.45
CA MET A 263 0.28 -20.25 12.89
C MET A 263 1.24 -20.93 13.88
N VAL A 264 0.70 -21.68 14.84
CA VAL A 264 1.52 -22.37 15.87
C VAL A 264 2.47 -23.38 15.22
N SER A 265 1.96 -24.23 14.34
CA SER A 265 2.79 -25.21 13.61
C SER A 265 3.77 -24.53 12.64
N SER A 266 3.38 -23.42 12.01
CA SER A 266 4.28 -22.63 11.16
C SER A 266 5.44 -22.03 11.95
N TRP A 267 5.18 -21.58 13.18
CA TRP A 267 6.23 -21.10 14.10
C TRP A 267 7.17 -22.23 14.53
N GLU A 268 6.63 -23.40 14.89
CA GLU A 268 7.46 -24.55 15.27
C GLU A 268 8.41 -24.98 14.15
N LEU A 269 7.92 -25.02 12.90
CA LEU A 269 8.73 -25.32 11.72
C LEU A 269 9.81 -24.26 11.50
N PHE A 270 9.45 -22.97 11.54
CA PHE A 270 10.43 -21.89 11.42
C PHE A 270 11.51 -22.04 12.50
N ARG A 271 11.13 -22.13 13.77
CA ARG A 271 12.06 -22.28 14.88
C ARG A 271 12.98 -23.48 14.68
N GLY A 272 12.44 -24.64 14.29
CA GLY A 272 13.21 -25.85 14.03
C GLY A 272 14.25 -25.70 12.90
N ASN A 273 13.97 -24.86 11.90
CA ASN A 273 14.88 -24.60 10.78
C ASN A 273 16.01 -23.61 11.11
N PHE A 274 15.83 -22.76 12.13
CA PHE A 274 16.75 -21.66 12.44
C PHE A 274 17.45 -21.78 13.79
N VAL A 275 16.94 -22.56 14.74
CA VAL A 275 17.55 -22.72 16.06
C VAL A 275 18.95 -23.31 15.97
N GLY A 276 19.91 -22.73 16.71
CA GLY A 276 21.30 -23.19 16.74
C GLY A 276 22.11 -22.87 15.48
N LEU A 277 21.58 -22.11 14.52
CA LEU A 277 22.28 -21.76 13.28
C LEU A 277 23.50 -20.86 13.55
N ASN A 278 23.33 -19.86 14.42
CA ASN A 278 24.38 -18.95 14.86
C ASN A 278 24.01 -18.25 16.18
N GLU A 279 24.92 -17.43 16.71
CA GLU A 279 24.73 -16.67 17.96
C GLU A 279 23.45 -15.82 17.98
N LYS A 280 23.07 -15.20 16.86
CA LYS A 280 21.87 -14.35 16.77
C LYS A 280 20.58 -15.16 16.85
N THR A 281 20.62 -16.45 16.52
CA THR A 281 19.45 -17.35 16.64
C THR A 281 19.21 -17.91 18.04
N LYS A 282 20.09 -17.61 19.02
CA LYS A 282 19.91 -18.07 20.42
C LYS A 282 18.62 -17.59 21.06
N ILE A 283 18.07 -16.46 20.61
CA ILE A 283 16.78 -15.95 21.08
C ILE A 283 15.65 -16.99 20.89
N LEU A 284 15.76 -17.88 19.89
CA LEU A 284 14.79 -18.94 19.61
C LEU A 284 14.72 -20.03 20.69
N GLU A 285 15.70 -20.07 21.59
CA GLU A 285 15.76 -21.01 22.72
C GLU A 285 15.11 -20.44 24.00
N LYS A 286 14.88 -19.12 24.06
CA LYS A 286 14.22 -18.46 25.20
C LYS A 286 12.81 -19.02 25.38
N GLU A 287 12.44 -19.43 26.60
CA GLU A 287 11.15 -20.12 26.86
C GLU A 287 9.93 -19.33 26.35
N SER A 288 9.92 -18.01 26.54
CA SER A 288 8.84 -17.14 26.07
C SER A 288 8.73 -17.13 24.54
N VAL A 289 9.87 -17.27 23.84
CA VAL A 289 9.97 -17.32 22.38
C VAL A 289 9.66 -18.72 21.85
N VAL A 290 10.02 -19.79 22.57
CA VAL A 290 9.59 -21.16 22.22
C VAL A 290 8.07 -21.22 22.06
N ARG A 291 7.32 -20.56 22.97
CA ARG A 291 5.86 -20.47 22.93
C ARG A 291 5.31 -19.30 22.11
N LEU A 292 6.14 -18.55 21.38
CA LEU A 292 5.72 -17.32 20.69
C LEU A 292 4.54 -17.52 19.76
N GLY A 293 4.57 -18.58 18.94
CA GLY A 293 3.45 -18.90 18.03
C GLY A 293 2.12 -19.08 18.76
N GLN A 294 2.11 -19.73 19.93
CA GLN A 294 0.91 -19.89 20.75
C GLN A 294 0.49 -18.58 21.39
N ARG A 295 1.44 -17.81 21.93
CA ARG A 295 1.17 -16.51 22.56
C ARG A 295 0.55 -15.51 21.58
N VAL A 296 1.10 -15.42 20.37
CA VAL A 296 0.55 -14.57 19.29
C VAL A 296 -0.83 -15.08 18.88
N TYR A 297 -1.07 -16.40 18.86
CA TYR A 297 -2.37 -16.98 18.53
C TYR A 297 -3.43 -16.58 19.55
N ASP A 298 -3.12 -16.75 20.85
CA ASP A 298 -4.02 -16.44 21.95
C ASP A 298 -4.37 -14.93 21.99
N MET A 299 -3.43 -14.07 21.59
CA MET A 299 -3.61 -12.62 21.57
C MET A 299 -4.22 -12.08 20.27
N ALA A 300 -4.34 -12.88 19.21
CA ALA A 300 -4.65 -12.40 17.87
C ALA A 300 -5.97 -11.63 17.76
N GLU A 301 -7.04 -12.15 18.38
CA GLU A 301 -8.36 -11.49 18.34
C GLU A 301 -8.36 -10.19 19.16
N TYR A 302 -7.73 -10.20 20.33
CA TYR A 302 -7.60 -9.00 21.17
C TYR A 302 -6.82 -7.92 20.43
N VAL A 303 -5.63 -8.22 19.93
CA VAL A 303 -4.78 -7.25 19.21
C VAL A 303 -5.50 -6.72 17.97
N SER A 304 -6.13 -7.60 17.19
CA SER A 304 -6.88 -7.16 16.01
C SER A 304 -8.04 -6.23 16.38
N LYS A 305 -8.76 -6.51 17.47
CA LYS A 305 -9.85 -5.66 17.94
C LYS A 305 -9.32 -4.29 18.38
N GLU A 306 -8.25 -4.27 19.18
CA GLU A 306 -7.63 -3.04 19.67
C GLU A 306 -7.09 -2.16 18.54
N LEU A 307 -6.69 -2.75 17.40
CA LEU A 307 -6.20 -2.03 16.21
C LEU A 307 -7.27 -1.72 15.15
N THR A 308 -8.54 -2.03 15.41
CA THR A 308 -9.63 -1.78 14.46
C THR A 308 -10.54 -0.67 14.99
N PRO A 309 -10.13 0.61 14.88
CA PRO A 309 -10.99 1.71 15.28
C PRO A 309 -12.24 1.76 14.40
N LYS A 310 -13.31 2.30 14.97
CA LYS A 310 -14.41 2.83 14.18
C LYS A 310 -13.98 4.13 13.53
N TRP A 311 -14.61 4.47 12.41
CA TRP A 311 -14.29 5.68 11.66
C TRP A 311 -14.52 6.99 12.46
N ASP A 312 -15.28 6.95 13.56
CA ASP A 312 -15.56 8.10 14.42
C ASP A 312 -14.78 8.10 15.75
N ASP A 313 -13.87 7.15 15.95
CA ASP A 313 -12.97 7.11 17.12
C ASP A 313 -11.90 8.22 17.06
N GLU A 314 -11.38 8.62 18.22
CA GLU A 314 -10.52 9.81 18.39
C GLU A 314 -9.23 9.83 17.53
N TYR A 315 -8.66 8.65 17.27
CA TYR A 315 -7.41 8.49 16.50
C TYR A 315 -7.62 7.80 15.16
N ALA A 316 -8.87 7.58 14.76
CA ALA A 316 -9.17 6.98 13.46
C ALA A 316 -8.74 7.91 12.32
N THR A 317 -8.10 7.33 11.33
CA THR A 317 -7.73 8.04 10.10
C THR A 317 -7.79 7.13 8.89
N LEU A 318 -7.57 7.70 7.71
CA LEU A 318 -7.22 6.98 6.50
C LEU A 318 -5.81 6.41 6.63
N VAL A 319 -5.65 5.11 6.45
CA VAL A 319 -4.34 4.44 6.37
C VAL A 319 -4.07 3.97 4.94
N HIS A 320 -2.80 3.90 4.56
CA HIS A 320 -2.34 3.27 3.33
C HIS A 320 -2.59 1.75 3.36
N GLY A 321 -2.31 1.11 4.50
CA GLY A 321 -2.64 -0.29 4.79
C GLY A 321 -1.65 -1.32 4.24
N ASP A 322 -0.79 -0.98 3.29
CA ASP A 322 0.37 -1.80 2.90
C ASP A 322 1.65 -0.96 2.80
N TYR A 323 1.93 -0.13 3.81
CA TYR A 323 2.99 0.89 3.76
C TYR A 323 4.43 0.36 3.91
N LYS A 324 4.86 -0.49 2.98
CA LYS A 324 6.23 -0.98 2.86
C LYS A 324 7.12 -0.07 2.01
N ALA A 325 8.44 -0.13 2.19
CA ALA A 325 9.39 0.67 1.41
C ALA A 325 9.22 0.52 -0.12
N MET A 326 8.87 -0.66 -0.60
CA MET A 326 8.63 -0.92 -2.03
C MET A 326 7.28 -0.43 -2.55
N ASN A 327 6.47 0.21 -1.71
CA ASN A 327 5.26 0.95 -2.09
C ASN A 327 5.49 2.46 -2.00
N VAL A 328 6.76 2.89 -1.93
CA VAL A 328 7.16 4.29 -1.95
C VAL A 328 8.24 4.49 -3.01
N PHE A 329 8.12 5.54 -3.80
CA PHE A 329 9.17 6.07 -4.66
C PHE A 329 9.90 7.18 -3.92
N LEU A 330 11.21 7.02 -3.78
CA LEU A 330 12.11 8.00 -3.19
C LEU A 330 12.66 8.93 -4.27
N PRO A 331 12.83 10.24 -3.97
CA PRO A 331 13.52 11.15 -4.86
C PRO A 331 14.97 10.68 -5.05
N SER A 332 15.46 10.67 -6.29
CA SER A 332 16.87 10.46 -6.62
C SER A 332 17.75 11.48 -5.91
N ASP A 333 18.98 11.10 -5.56
CA ASP A 333 19.90 12.02 -4.88
C ASP A 333 20.25 13.25 -5.77
N ASP A 334 20.11 13.15 -7.10
CA ASP A 334 20.26 14.24 -8.07
C ASP A 334 18.96 15.03 -8.35
N ALA A 335 17.84 14.64 -7.73
CA ALA A 335 16.59 15.37 -7.89
C ALA A 335 16.70 16.74 -7.19
N ALA A 336 15.93 17.73 -7.66
CA ALA A 336 15.79 18.99 -6.94
C ALA A 336 15.45 18.71 -5.47
N ASP A 337 16.11 19.43 -4.55
CA ASP A 337 16.13 19.19 -3.09
C ASP A 337 14.74 19.08 -2.42
N ASP A 338 13.67 19.46 -3.13
CA ASP A 338 12.30 19.56 -2.61
C ASP A 338 11.33 18.45 -3.05
N LYS A 339 11.76 17.43 -3.81
CA LYS A 339 10.84 16.35 -4.22
C LYS A 339 10.53 15.42 -3.03
N PRO A 340 9.26 15.27 -2.61
CA PRO A 340 8.92 14.36 -1.52
C PRO A 340 8.83 12.91 -2.02
N PRO A 341 8.88 11.91 -1.11
CA PRO A 341 8.54 10.54 -1.46
C PRO A 341 7.09 10.43 -1.98
N ILE A 342 6.86 9.57 -2.98
CA ILE A 342 5.54 9.33 -3.56
C ILE A 342 5.04 7.93 -3.20
N MET A 343 3.86 7.86 -2.62
CA MET A 343 3.21 6.63 -2.17
C MET A 343 2.40 6.00 -3.30
N ILE A 344 2.46 4.68 -3.45
CA ILE A 344 1.74 3.93 -4.48
C ILE A 344 1.11 2.67 -3.90
N ASP A 345 0.19 2.03 -4.63
CA ASP A 345 -0.46 0.77 -4.23
C ASP A 345 -1.40 0.91 -3.02
N PHE A 346 -2.40 1.80 -3.15
CA PHE A 346 -3.46 2.02 -2.16
C PHE A 346 -4.54 0.93 -2.16
N SER A 347 -4.20 -0.29 -2.56
CA SER A 347 -5.14 -1.40 -2.71
C SER A 347 -5.68 -1.94 -1.37
N CYS A 348 -5.02 -1.58 -0.27
CA CYS A 348 -5.40 -1.94 1.10
C CYS A 348 -5.82 -0.72 1.94
N ALA A 349 -6.04 0.44 1.32
CA ALA A 349 -6.39 1.67 2.02
C ALA A 349 -7.78 1.57 2.69
N GLY A 350 -7.93 2.24 3.82
CA GLY A 350 -9.16 2.19 4.61
C GLY A 350 -9.04 2.89 5.96
N ILE A 351 -9.95 2.58 6.88
CA ILE A 351 -9.95 3.11 8.25
C ILE A 351 -8.96 2.36 9.13
N GLY A 352 -8.11 3.07 9.86
CA GLY A 352 -7.22 2.45 10.83
C GLY A 352 -6.50 3.49 11.70
N TYR A 353 -5.56 3.00 12.50
CA TYR A 353 -4.58 3.87 13.15
C TYR A 353 -3.37 4.02 12.24
N GLY A 354 -2.99 5.27 11.92
CA GLY A 354 -1.82 5.55 11.07
C GLY A 354 -0.51 4.92 11.58
N ILE A 355 -0.40 4.68 12.89
CA ILE A 355 0.71 3.97 13.51
C ILE A 355 0.89 2.52 13.00
N SER A 356 -0.16 1.88 12.48
CA SER A 356 -0.04 0.56 11.85
C SER A 356 0.85 0.60 10.60
N ASP A 357 0.72 1.63 9.77
CA ASP A 357 1.59 1.84 8.60
C ASP A 357 3.05 2.11 9.04
N VAL A 358 3.24 2.84 10.14
CA VAL A 358 4.57 3.10 10.72
C VAL A 358 5.24 1.80 11.15
N GLY A 359 4.53 0.96 11.91
CA GLY A 359 5.02 -0.35 12.36
C GLY A 359 5.43 -1.26 11.20
N MET A 360 4.60 -1.33 10.15
CA MET A 360 4.95 -2.08 8.93
C MET A 360 6.18 -1.50 8.24
N HIS A 361 6.24 -0.16 8.07
CA HIS A 361 7.31 0.50 7.33
C HIS A 361 8.66 0.25 7.98
N ILE A 362 8.80 0.56 9.27
CA ILE A 362 10.06 0.42 10.02
C ILE A 362 10.57 -1.02 9.92
N CYS A 363 9.70 -2.02 10.10
CA CYS A 363 10.06 -3.44 10.05
C CYS A 363 10.41 -3.95 8.65
N HIS A 364 9.99 -3.24 7.59
CA HIS A 364 10.28 -3.59 6.20
C HIS A 364 11.47 -2.81 5.63
N ALA A 365 11.66 -1.58 6.08
CA ALA A 365 12.53 -0.59 5.46
C ALA A 365 13.96 -0.64 5.99
N ASN A 366 14.16 -0.92 7.28
CA ASN A 366 15.43 -0.65 7.96
C ASN A 366 16.14 -1.91 8.45
N LEU A 367 17.48 -1.94 8.38
CA LEU A 367 18.27 -3.03 8.94
C LEU A 367 18.17 -3.02 10.47
N ALA A 368 18.35 -4.18 11.10
CA ALA A 368 18.31 -4.30 12.56
C ALA A 368 19.33 -3.37 13.24
N GLU A 369 20.55 -3.30 12.71
CA GLU A 369 21.62 -2.45 13.24
C GLU A 369 21.32 -0.95 13.16
N ASP A 370 20.52 -0.51 12.18
CA ASP A 370 20.08 0.88 12.06
C ASP A 370 19.02 1.23 13.11
N LEU A 371 18.26 0.25 13.58
CA LEU A 371 17.17 0.45 14.55
C LEU A 371 17.65 0.38 16.01
N GLU A 372 18.83 -0.18 16.24
CA GLU A 372 19.46 -0.24 17.56
C GLU A 372 19.83 1.17 18.09
N ASN A 373 20.07 1.27 19.40
CA ASN A 373 20.58 2.49 20.05
C ASN A 373 19.76 3.76 19.82
N GLY A 374 18.44 3.64 19.65
CA GLY A 374 17.53 4.79 19.50
C GLY A 374 17.04 5.03 18.07
N GLY A 375 17.51 4.29 17.07
CA GLY A 375 17.11 4.50 15.67
C GLY A 375 15.62 4.24 15.42
N GLU A 376 15.05 3.22 16.07
CA GLU A 376 13.60 2.96 16.01
C GLU A 376 12.78 4.07 16.67
N GLU A 377 13.21 4.52 17.85
CA GLU A 377 12.59 5.63 18.56
C GLU A 377 12.67 6.93 17.76
N GLU A 378 13.81 7.22 17.13
CA GLU A 378 13.98 8.40 16.25
C GLU A 378 12.96 8.40 15.11
N LEU A 379 12.74 7.26 14.45
CA LEU A 379 11.75 7.14 13.38
C LEU A 379 10.31 7.34 13.89
N LEU A 380 9.98 6.75 15.04
CA LEU A 380 8.64 6.88 15.64
C LEU A 380 8.37 8.33 16.07
N GLU A 381 9.28 8.97 16.78
CA GLU A 381 9.14 10.37 17.21
C GLU A 381 9.13 11.33 16.01
N GLY A 382 9.93 11.04 14.98
CA GLY A 382 9.94 11.79 13.73
C GLY A 382 8.61 11.72 12.98
N TYR A 383 7.96 10.55 12.97
CA TYR A 383 6.59 10.40 12.47
C TYR A 383 5.58 11.20 13.30
N LEU A 384 5.63 11.07 14.63
CA LEU A 384 4.69 11.77 15.53
C LEU A 384 4.79 13.27 15.38
N THR A 385 6.01 13.81 15.37
CA THR A 385 6.26 15.23 15.14
C THR A 385 5.65 15.70 13.81
N ALA A 386 5.88 14.95 12.73
CA ALA A 386 5.36 15.31 11.41
C ALA A 386 3.82 15.25 11.34
N LEU A 387 3.21 14.27 12.01
CA LEU A 387 1.77 14.14 12.10
C LEU A 387 1.17 15.30 12.91
N GLU A 388 1.76 15.64 14.05
CA GLU A 388 1.32 16.75 14.89
C GLU A 388 1.39 18.08 14.16
N GLU A 389 2.48 18.35 13.45
CA GLU A 389 2.63 19.53 12.58
C GLU A 389 1.55 19.57 11.51
N ALA A 390 1.34 18.46 10.79
CA ALA A 390 0.37 18.40 9.69
C ALA A 390 -1.08 18.53 10.18
N VAL A 391 -1.46 17.86 11.27
CA VAL A 391 -2.81 17.96 11.87
C VAL A 391 -3.03 19.36 12.45
N SER A 392 -2.05 19.91 13.17
CA SER A 392 -2.16 21.25 13.75
C SER A 392 -2.34 22.31 12.67
N ARG A 393 -1.56 22.20 11.59
CA ARG A 393 -1.65 23.10 10.42
C ARG A 393 -3.04 23.06 9.79
N ARG A 394 -3.65 21.88 9.64
CA ARG A 394 -4.97 21.70 9.02
C ARG A 394 -6.12 22.16 9.92
N LYS A 395 -6.00 21.97 11.24
CA LYS A 395 -7.02 22.41 12.22
C LYS A 395 -6.91 23.88 12.60
N GLY A 396 -5.73 24.49 12.42
CA GLY A 396 -5.46 25.85 12.86
C GLY A 396 -5.28 25.98 14.37
N GLU A 397 -5.05 24.87 15.08
CA GLU A 397 -4.80 24.82 16.52
C GLU A 397 -3.76 23.74 16.84
N SER A 398 -3.10 23.85 17.99
CA SER A 398 -2.14 22.83 18.43
C SER A 398 -2.86 21.51 18.71
N TRP A 399 -2.36 20.44 18.12
CA TRP A 399 -2.84 19.09 18.34
C TRP A 399 -1.64 18.16 18.60
N THR A 400 -1.82 17.21 19.50
CA THR A 400 -0.80 16.23 19.87
C THR A 400 -1.39 14.83 19.91
N TYR A 401 -0.63 13.82 19.48
CA TYR A 401 -0.98 12.42 19.72
C TYR A 401 -0.38 12.02 21.07
N PRO A 402 -1.19 11.73 22.11
CA PRO A 402 -0.63 11.29 23.38
C PRO A 402 0.37 10.14 23.20
N ARG A 403 1.61 10.37 23.64
CA ARG A 403 2.73 9.47 23.38
C ARG A 403 2.46 8.04 23.85
N ASP A 404 1.84 7.87 25.02
CA ASP A 404 1.51 6.56 25.57
C ASP A 404 0.50 5.81 24.69
N ALA A 405 -0.47 6.53 24.09
CA ALA A 405 -1.42 5.94 23.16
C ALA A 405 -0.75 5.56 21.84
N ALA A 406 0.11 6.44 21.29
CA ALA A 406 0.87 6.15 20.08
C ALA A 406 1.79 4.93 20.26
N LEU A 407 2.52 4.85 21.37
CA LEU A 407 3.41 3.74 21.69
C LEU A 407 2.62 2.44 21.87
N ARG A 408 1.48 2.49 22.58
CA ARG A 408 0.56 1.35 22.70
C ARG A 408 0.14 0.82 21.33
N HIS A 409 -0.37 1.70 20.45
CA HIS A 409 -0.80 1.30 19.11
C HIS A 409 0.36 0.75 18.29
N TYR A 410 1.58 1.29 18.45
CA TYR A 410 2.76 0.84 17.73
C TYR A 410 3.15 -0.59 18.13
N GLN A 411 3.18 -0.86 19.43
CA GLN A 411 3.48 -2.19 19.95
C GLN A 411 2.46 -3.23 19.49
N LEU A 412 1.16 -2.89 19.56
CA LEU A 412 0.08 -3.74 19.04
C LEU A 412 0.25 -3.97 17.53
N ALA A 413 0.56 -2.93 16.75
CA ALA A 413 0.76 -3.05 15.31
C ALA A 413 1.93 -3.97 14.97
N CYS A 414 3.03 -3.92 15.72
CA CYS A 414 4.15 -4.87 15.57
C CYS A 414 3.72 -6.31 15.88
N ILE A 415 2.90 -6.53 16.92
CA ILE A 415 2.38 -7.86 17.25
C ILE A 415 1.49 -8.39 16.12
N ASP A 416 0.56 -7.58 15.61
CA ASP A 416 -0.35 -8.00 14.53
C ASP A 416 0.40 -8.25 13.22
N TYR A 417 1.43 -7.45 12.95
CA TYR A 417 2.30 -7.68 11.79
C TYR A 417 3.07 -9.00 11.94
N LEU A 418 3.62 -9.31 13.13
CA LEU A 418 4.25 -10.62 13.35
C LEU A 418 3.25 -11.77 13.15
N ARG A 419 2.02 -11.67 13.66
CA ARG A 419 0.96 -12.68 13.44
C ARG A 419 0.81 -12.98 11.95
N PHE A 420 0.71 -11.95 11.12
CA PHE A 420 0.62 -12.11 9.68
C PHE A 420 1.85 -12.81 9.08
N ILE A 421 3.05 -12.47 9.54
CA ILE A 421 4.30 -13.07 9.06
C ILE A 421 4.36 -14.56 9.42
N LEU A 422 4.05 -14.91 10.66
CA LEU A 422 3.99 -16.29 11.15
C LEU A 422 2.99 -17.13 10.37
N GLY A 423 1.76 -16.64 10.20
CA GLY A 423 0.68 -17.38 9.56
C GLY A 423 0.86 -17.57 8.04
N ARG A 424 1.58 -16.65 7.38
CA ARG A 424 1.68 -16.65 5.91
C ARG A 424 3.05 -17.06 5.37
N PHE A 425 4.13 -16.50 5.89
CA PHE A 425 5.43 -16.54 5.21
C PHE A 425 6.39 -17.54 5.84
N TRP A 426 6.34 -17.75 7.16
CA TRP A 426 7.35 -18.54 7.86
C TRP A 426 7.11 -20.05 7.86
N ARG A 427 5.92 -20.50 7.43
CA ARG A 427 5.62 -21.93 7.27
C ARG A 427 6.63 -22.69 6.40
N THR A 428 7.16 -22.05 5.36
CA THR A 428 8.11 -22.65 4.41
C THR A 428 9.47 -21.94 4.44
N ALA A 429 9.75 -21.17 5.49
CA ALA A 429 11.00 -20.45 5.60
C ALA A 429 12.11 -21.38 6.09
N THR A 430 13.20 -21.36 5.36
CA THR A 430 14.47 -22.03 5.69
C THR A 430 15.64 -21.07 5.51
N PRO A 431 16.82 -21.35 6.08
CA PRO A 431 18.02 -20.56 5.85
C PRO A 431 18.34 -20.38 4.36
N GLU A 432 18.19 -21.44 3.54
CA GLU A 432 18.43 -21.39 2.10
C GLU A 432 17.43 -20.48 1.38
N SER A 433 16.16 -20.49 1.84
CA SER A 433 15.13 -19.61 1.29
C SER A 433 15.40 -18.13 1.59
N PHE A 434 15.98 -17.82 2.76
CA PHE A 434 16.40 -16.47 3.14
C PHE A 434 17.59 -16.03 2.27
N GLU A 435 18.58 -16.89 2.14
CA GLU A 435 19.76 -16.63 1.30
C GLU A 435 19.38 -16.37 -0.17
N LYS A 436 18.45 -17.17 -0.72
CA LYS A 436 17.91 -16.94 -2.08
C LYS A 436 17.20 -15.60 -2.23
N LYS A 437 16.56 -15.11 -1.17
CA LYS A 437 15.75 -13.88 -1.18
C LYS A 437 16.52 -12.64 -0.72
N LYS A 438 17.77 -12.74 -0.25
CA LYS A 438 18.52 -11.63 0.35
C LYS A 438 18.54 -10.35 -0.52
N ALA A 439 18.68 -10.52 -1.84
CA ALA A 439 18.69 -9.42 -2.81
C ALA A 439 17.30 -9.01 -3.33
N SER A 440 16.23 -9.69 -2.92
CA SER A 440 14.86 -9.41 -3.38
C SER A 440 14.29 -8.19 -2.63
N LYS A 441 14.45 -7.00 -3.21
CA LYS A 441 13.95 -5.74 -2.64
C LYS A 441 12.45 -5.77 -2.31
N ASN A 442 11.65 -6.49 -3.11
CA ASN A 442 10.22 -6.67 -2.92
C ASN A 442 9.81 -7.77 -1.91
N THR A 443 10.77 -8.43 -1.27
CA THR A 443 10.52 -9.31 -0.13
C THR A 443 10.72 -8.52 1.15
N THR A 444 9.79 -8.65 2.09
CA THR A 444 9.91 -7.99 3.40
C THR A 444 11.21 -8.38 4.09
N LEU A 445 11.87 -7.42 4.76
CA LEU A 445 13.23 -7.62 5.23
C LEU A 445 13.36 -8.80 6.21
N ILE A 446 12.42 -8.92 7.16
CA ILE A 446 12.28 -10.04 8.09
C ILE A 446 12.01 -11.41 7.44
N ASN A 447 11.78 -11.46 6.12
CA ASN A 447 11.63 -12.69 5.32
C ASN A 447 12.85 -13.01 4.44
N ARG A 448 13.91 -12.20 4.51
CA ARG A 448 15.14 -12.37 3.72
C ARG A 448 16.44 -12.00 4.45
N ASN A 449 16.35 -11.57 5.70
CA ASN A 449 17.47 -11.22 6.56
C ASN A 449 17.22 -11.84 7.94
N VAL A 450 18.13 -12.73 8.37
CA VAL A 450 17.99 -13.47 9.64
C VAL A 450 18.07 -12.52 10.83
N ASP A 451 18.97 -11.54 10.79
CA ASP A 451 19.20 -10.61 11.89
C ASP A 451 17.96 -9.73 12.12
N ALA A 452 17.36 -9.23 11.03
CA ALA A 452 16.10 -8.50 11.08
C ALA A 452 14.97 -9.36 11.66
N ALA A 453 14.89 -10.64 11.29
CA ALA A 453 13.88 -11.55 11.84
C ALA A 453 14.08 -11.77 13.35
N MET A 454 15.31 -12.01 13.80
CA MET A 454 15.60 -12.25 15.23
C MET A 454 15.36 -11.00 16.09
N ALA A 455 15.81 -9.82 15.61
CA ALA A 455 15.56 -8.55 16.30
C ALA A 455 14.05 -8.26 16.43
N PHE A 456 13.28 -8.53 15.36
CA PHE A 456 11.83 -8.33 15.39
C PHE A 456 11.12 -9.32 16.34
N ILE A 457 11.54 -10.58 16.36
CA ILE A 457 11.04 -11.60 17.31
C ILE A 457 11.29 -11.16 18.74
N GLU A 458 12.50 -10.72 19.07
CA GLU A 458 12.85 -10.29 20.43
C GLU A 458 12.00 -9.08 20.87
N LYS A 459 11.82 -8.11 19.97
CA LYS A 459 10.99 -6.93 20.23
C LYS A 459 9.54 -7.32 20.50
N VAL A 460 8.93 -8.13 19.63
CA VAL A 460 7.53 -8.53 19.78
C VAL A 460 7.31 -9.42 21.00
N ASP A 461 8.27 -10.27 21.36
CA ASP A 461 8.25 -11.06 22.60
C ASP A 461 8.09 -10.16 23.85
N LYS A 462 8.82 -9.04 23.90
CA LYS A 462 8.72 -8.03 24.97
C LYS A 462 7.36 -7.33 24.95
N TYR A 463 6.88 -6.92 23.78
CA TYR A 463 5.57 -6.25 23.65
C TYR A 463 4.41 -7.15 24.06
N LEU A 464 4.43 -8.43 23.68
CA LEU A 464 3.41 -9.40 24.09
C LEU A 464 3.32 -9.53 25.60
N GLU A 465 4.45 -9.55 26.31
CA GLU A 465 4.46 -9.68 27.77
C GLU A 465 3.68 -8.54 28.45
N VAL A 466 3.76 -7.31 27.93
CA VAL A 466 3.00 -6.16 28.43
C VAL A 466 1.50 -6.40 28.30
N PHE A 467 1.01 -6.78 27.11
CA PHE A 467 -0.43 -6.94 26.87
C PHE A 467 -1.00 -8.23 27.46
N GLU A 468 -0.19 -9.28 27.61
CA GLU A 468 -0.58 -10.49 28.33
C GLU A 468 -0.80 -10.24 29.84
N GLN A 469 -0.09 -9.28 30.41
CA GLN A 469 -0.31 -8.82 31.79
C GLN A 469 -1.57 -7.96 31.88
N GLU A 470 -1.79 -7.08 30.90
CA GLU A 470 -2.98 -6.23 30.83
C GLU A 470 -4.28 -7.04 30.79
N ILE A 471 -4.36 -8.10 30.00
CA ILE A 471 -5.57 -8.95 29.92
C ILE A 471 -5.86 -9.70 31.22
N LYS A 472 -4.83 -9.96 32.03
CA LYS A 472 -4.96 -10.71 33.30
C LYS A 472 -5.36 -9.81 34.47
N ALA A 473 -5.12 -8.51 34.37
CA ALA A 473 -5.49 -7.51 35.38
C ALA A 473 -7.00 -7.18 35.28
#